data_AF-A0A8R7UA98-F1
#
_entry.id   AF-A0A8R7UA98-F1
#
_cell.length_a   1.000
_cell.length_b   1.000
_cell.length_c   1.000
_cell.angle_alpha   90.00
_cell.angle_beta   90.00
_cell.angle_gamma   90.00
#
_symmetry.space_group_name_H-M   'P 1'
#
loop_
_entity.id
_entity.type
_entity.pdbx_description
1 polymer ?
#
loop_
_entity_poly.entity_id
_entity_poly.type
_entity_poly.pdbx_seq_one_letter_code
_entity_poly.pdbx_strand_id
1 'polypeptide(L)'
;MLRHYEDYRRVGILKYDLGSNCLSLIDAPLEGPVIDDAATLMAMEDDSLGLAHVERLTLNLWSRQMASHGVASWTQRAIVDLGNLLPIQNPEEDLELLGSVEGSDTVFVTTDMGIYEINLKSLRWKKLWKTDKFCALIPYMSFYNR
;
A
#
# COMPACT_ATOMS: atom_id res chain seq x y z
N MET A 1 -8.02 -39.93 -2.57
CA MET A 1 -6.96 -38.92 -2.42
C MET A 1 -7.39 -37.68 -3.22
N LEU A 2 -8.23 -36.84 -2.62
CA LEU A 2 -8.78 -35.64 -3.26
C LEU A 2 -7.75 -34.51 -3.11
N ARG A 3 -7.13 -34.10 -4.22
CA ARG A 3 -6.30 -32.89 -4.27
C ARG A 3 -7.23 -31.70 -4.11
N HIS A 4 -7.19 -31.05 -2.94
CA HIS A 4 -7.70 -29.70 -2.79
C HIS A 4 -6.77 -28.79 -3.60
N TYR A 5 -7.21 -28.41 -4.80
CA TYR A 5 -6.66 -27.26 -5.50
C TYR A 5 -7.21 -26.04 -4.77
N GLU A 6 -6.47 -25.55 -3.77
CA GLU A 6 -6.61 -24.16 -3.33
C GLU A 6 -6.26 -23.31 -4.55
N ASP A 7 -7.30 -22.83 -5.24
CA ASP A 7 -7.17 -21.81 -6.26
C ASP A 7 -6.68 -20.55 -5.53
N TYR A 8 -5.36 -20.39 -5.45
CA TYR A 8 -4.73 -19.17 -4.95
C TYR A 8 -5.25 -18.02 -5.79
N ARG A 9 -6.33 -17.38 -5.35
CA ARG A 9 -6.92 -16.23 -6.03
C ARG A 9 -5.83 -15.16 -6.11
N ARG A 10 -5.26 -15.01 -7.29
CA ARG A 10 -4.29 -13.95 -7.57
C ARG A 10 -5.02 -12.63 -7.44
N VAL A 11 -4.52 -11.77 -6.56
CA VAL A 11 -5.04 -10.41 -6.44
C VAL A 11 -4.61 -9.62 -7.67
N GLY A 12 -5.58 -9.01 -8.34
CA GLY A 12 -5.37 -8.19 -9.52
C GLY A 12 -5.62 -6.72 -9.22
N ILE A 13 -4.82 -5.85 -9.82
CA ILE A 13 -5.01 -4.41 -9.82
C ILE A 13 -5.66 -4.03 -11.14
N LEU A 14 -6.83 -3.39 -11.06
CA LEU A 14 -7.55 -2.91 -12.25
C LEU A 14 -6.92 -1.60 -12.73
N LYS A 15 -6.34 -1.62 -13.93
CA LYS A 15 -5.86 -0.43 -14.62
C LYS A 15 -6.97 0.09 -15.55
N TYR A 16 -7.25 1.39 -15.47
CA TYR A 16 -8.01 2.10 -16.49
C TYR A 16 -7.08 3.03 -17.28
N ASP A 17 -7.07 2.90 -18.61
CA ASP A 17 -6.25 3.69 -19.51
C ASP A 17 -7.09 4.79 -20.17
N LEU A 18 -6.85 6.05 -19.80
CA LEU A 18 -7.64 7.19 -20.29
C LEU A 18 -7.46 7.46 -21.79
N GLY A 19 -6.30 7.13 -22.36
CA GLY A 19 -6.02 7.37 -23.78
C GLY A 19 -6.77 6.40 -24.70
N SER A 20 -6.87 5.15 -24.26
CA SER A 20 -7.56 4.09 -25.01
C SER A 20 -9.00 3.81 -24.55
N ASN A 21 -9.41 4.33 -23.40
CA ASN A 21 -10.67 4.01 -22.71
C ASN A 21 -10.85 2.50 -22.46
N CYS A 22 -9.75 1.82 -22.14
CA CYS A 22 -9.74 0.37 -21.92
C CYS A 22 -9.40 0.03 -20.47
N LEU A 23 -10.00 -1.06 -19.99
CA LEU A 23 -9.63 -1.70 -18.73
C LEU A 23 -8.66 -2.84 -19.00
N SER A 24 -7.65 -2.97 -18.14
CA SER A 24 -6.76 -4.13 -18.11
C SER A 24 -6.40 -4.49 -16.68
N LEU A 25 -5.86 -5.69 -16.49
CA LEU A 25 -5.42 -6.17 -15.18
C LEU A 25 -3.90 -6.17 -15.09
N ILE A 26 -3.40 -5.79 -13.93
CA ILE A 26 -2.00 -5.94 -13.52
C ILE A 26 -2.01 -6.94 -12.38
N ASP A 27 -1.25 -8.03 -12.49
CA ASP A 27 -1.07 -8.96 -11.37
C ASP A 27 -0.40 -8.23 -10.21
N ALA A 28 -0.96 -8.31 -9.00
CA ALA A 28 -0.34 -7.79 -7.80
C ALA A 28 0.82 -8.70 -7.36
N PRO A 29 1.89 -8.16 -6.75
CA PRO A 29 3.01 -8.94 -6.20
C PRO A 29 2.66 -9.54 -4.82
N LEU A 30 1.41 -9.96 -4.64
CA LEU A 30 0.89 -10.48 -3.37
C LEU A 30 0.51 -11.95 -3.53
N GLU A 31 0.84 -12.75 -2.53
CA GLU A 31 0.49 -14.17 -2.47
C GLU A 31 -0.64 -14.37 -1.46
N GLY A 32 -1.71 -15.06 -1.88
CA GLY A 32 -2.83 -15.38 -0.99
C GLY A 32 -3.89 -14.28 -0.87
N PRO A 33 -4.88 -14.49 0.01
CA PRO A 33 -5.95 -13.53 0.24
C PRO A 33 -5.39 -12.28 0.93
N VAL A 34 -5.72 -11.12 0.39
CA VAL A 34 -5.43 -9.83 1.02
C VAL A 34 -6.59 -9.48 1.93
N ILE A 35 -6.28 -9.17 3.19
CA ILE A 35 -7.26 -8.63 4.13
C ILE A 35 -7.68 -7.25 3.62
N ASP A 36 -8.96 -6.92 3.73
CA ASP A 36 -9.46 -5.59 3.36
C ASP A 36 -8.62 -4.51 4.08
N ASP A 37 -8.32 -3.43 3.36
CA ASP A 37 -7.52 -2.29 3.84
C ASP A 37 -6.05 -2.62 4.24
N ALA A 38 -5.55 -3.84 4.00
CA ALA A 38 -4.14 -4.18 4.24
C ALA A 38 -3.19 -3.76 3.11
N ALA A 39 -3.70 -3.20 2.00
CA ALA A 39 -2.90 -2.75 0.87
C ALA A 39 -3.37 -1.40 0.29
N THR A 40 -2.42 -0.58 -0.15
CA THR A 40 -2.71 0.65 -0.90
C THR A 40 -1.79 0.81 -2.11
N LEU A 41 -2.35 1.31 -3.21
CA LEU A 41 -1.57 1.80 -4.34
C LEU A 41 -0.94 3.14 -4.02
N MET A 42 0.18 3.42 -4.68
CA MET A 42 0.95 4.66 -4.52
C MET A 42 1.38 5.19 -5.88
N ALA A 43 1.23 6.50 -6.09
CA ALA A 43 2.00 7.22 -7.10
C ALA A 43 3.27 7.73 -6.42
N MET A 44 4.40 7.08 -6.66
CA MET A 44 5.63 7.29 -5.91
C MET A 44 6.39 8.55 -6.34
N GLU A 45 7.39 8.97 -5.57
CA GLU A 45 8.22 10.14 -5.88
C GLU A 45 9.00 10.00 -7.22
N ASP A 46 9.29 8.76 -7.62
CA ASP A 46 10.01 8.43 -8.86
C ASP A 46 9.09 8.17 -10.07
N ASP A 47 7.84 8.67 -10.01
CA ASP A 47 6.78 8.47 -11.01
C ASP A 47 6.37 7.00 -11.24
N SER A 48 6.87 6.07 -10.43
CA SER A 48 6.51 4.67 -10.54
C SER A 48 5.21 4.35 -9.81
N LEU A 49 4.54 3.28 -10.26
CA LEU A 49 3.41 2.70 -9.55
C LEU A 49 3.92 1.87 -8.38
N GLY A 50 3.61 2.30 -7.16
CA GLY A 50 3.92 1.59 -5.94
C GLY A 50 2.74 0.77 -5.42
N LEU A 51 3.06 -0.25 -4.63
CA LEU A 51 2.11 -0.97 -3.79
C LEU A 51 2.73 -1.12 -2.41
N ALA A 52 2.01 -0.68 -1.38
CA ALA A 52 2.31 -1.01 0.00
C ALA A 52 1.32 -2.08 0.47
N HIS A 53 1.82 -3.08 1.20
CA HIS A 53 1.01 -4.11 1.85
C HIS A 53 1.53 -4.30 3.26
N VAL A 54 0.64 -4.29 4.23
CA VAL A 54 0.97 -4.61 5.62
C VAL A 54 0.52 -6.04 5.92
N GLU A 55 1.43 -6.82 6.46
CA GLU A 55 1.16 -8.13 7.03
C GLU A 55 1.58 -8.08 8.50
N ARG A 56 0.58 -8.15 9.41
CA ARG A 56 0.77 -7.91 10.85
C ARG A 56 1.42 -6.55 11.10
N LEU A 57 2.67 -6.53 11.56
CA LEU A 57 3.45 -5.33 11.84
C LEU A 57 4.53 -5.07 10.77
N THR A 58 4.52 -5.80 9.66
CA THR A 58 5.51 -5.64 8.59
C THR A 58 4.90 -4.96 7.39
N LEU A 59 5.43 -3.81 6.99
CA LEU A 59 5.07 -3.16 5.74
C LEU A 59 6.05 -3.58 4.64
N ASN A 60 5.52 -4.18 3.60
CA ASN A 60 6.23 -4.51 2.38
C ASN A 60 5.91 -3.46 1.32
N LEU A 61 6.95 -2.93 0.67
CA LEU A 61 6.83 -1.93 -0.39
C LEU A 61 7.39 -2.51 -1.69
N TRP A 62 6.60 -2.44 -2.76
CA TRP A 62 7.02 -2.76 -4.11
C TRP A 62 6.85 -1.55 -5.02
N SER A 63 7.71 -1.45 -6.03
CA SER A 63 7.51 -0.55 -7.16
C SER A 63 7.41 -1.35 -8.45
N ARG A 64 6.63 -0.83 -9.40
CA ARG A 64 6.44 -1.40 -10.73
C ARG A 64 7.08 -0.50 -11.78
N GLN A 65 8.12 -1.01 -12.43
CA GLN A 65 8.88 -0.27 -13.44
C GLN A 65 9.08 -1.13 -14.68
N MET A 66 9.35 -0.49 -15.82
CA MET A 66 9.74 -1.18 -17.05
C MET A 66 11.08 -1.86 -16.84
N ALA A 67 11.11 -3.19 -16.93
CA ALA A 67 12.38 -3.90 -16.94
C ALA A 67 13.03 -3.82 -18.34
N SER A 68 14.31 -4.18 -18.41
CA SER A 68 15.14 -4.06 -19.62
C SER A 68 14.57 -4.76 -20.86
N HIS A 69 13.82 -5.84 -20.67
CA HIS A 69 13.11 -6.57 -21.72
C HIS A 69 11.79 -5.94 -22.19
N GLY A 70 11.44 -4.75 -21.73
CA GLY A 70 10.25 -3.99 -22.17
C GLY A 70 8.93 -4.40 -21.53
N VAL A 71 8.93 -5.42 -20.65
CA VAL A 71 7.78 -5.78 -19.83
C VAL A 71 7.96 -5.20 -18.44
N ALA A 72 6.96 -4.48 -17.95
CA ALA A 72 7.04 -3.95 -16.59
C ALA A 72 6.70 -5.00 -15.54
N SER A 73 7.49 -5.01 -14.47
CA SER A 73 7.45 -6.01 -13.40
C SER A 73 7.52 -5.34 -12.03
N TRP A 74 7.02 -6.03 -11.02
CA TRP A 74 7.16 -5.60 -9.63
C TRP A 74 8.56 -5.93 -9.11
N THR A 75 9.09 -5.07 -8.24
CA THR A 75 10.32 -5.30 -7.50
C THR A 75 10.12 -4.85 -6.06
N GLN A 76 10.48 -5.69 -5.09
CA GLN A 76 10.41 -5.34 -3.68
C GLN A 76 11.48 -4.28 -3.37
N ARG A 77 11.05 -3.12 -2.88
CA ARG A 77 11.88 -1.94 -2.63
C ARG A 77 12.31 -1.85 -1.18
N ALA A 78 11.41 -2.17 -0.27
CA ALA A 78 11.67 -2.10 1.16
C ALA A 78 10.77 -3.06 1.94
N ILE A 79 11.26 -3.43 3.12
CA ILE A 79 10.51 -4.12 4.18
C ILE A 79 10.74 -3.27 5.43
N VAL A 80 9.65 -2.78 6.03
CA VAL A 80 9.68 -1.89 7.19
C VAL A 80 8.98 -2.58 8.35
N ASP A 81 9.68 -2.70 9.47
CA ASP A 81 9.13 -3.18 10.73
C ASP A 81 8.40 -2.03 11.44
N LEU A 82 7.07 -2.03 11.37
CA LEU A 82 6.23 -1.02 12.01
C LEU A 82 6.17 -1.16 13.52
N GLY A 83 6.41 -2.37 14.07
CA GLY A 83 6.45 -2.60 15.51
C GLY A 83 7.64 -1.93 16.17
N ASN A 84 8.76 -1.84 15.45
CA ASN A 84 9.94 -1.09 15.89
C ASN A 84 9.87 0.40 15.54
N LEU A 85 9.10 0.77 14.51
CA LEU A 85 9.00 2.15 14.05
C LEU A 85 8.00 2.98 14.85
N LEU A 86 6.82 2.43 15.12
CA LEU A 86 5.69 3.11 15.73
C LEU A 86 5.49 2.67 17.19
N PRO A 87 4.88 3.51 18.05
CA PRO A 87 4.59 3.16 19.44
C PRO A 87 3.33 2.26 19.52
N ILE A 88 3.45 1.01 19.07
CA ILE A 88 2.38 -0.01 19.08
C ILE A 88 2.38 -0.72 20.42
N GLN A 89 1.20 -0.89 21.03
CA GLN A 89 1.05 -1.58 22.32
C GLN A 89 0.63 -3.04 22.16
N ASN A 90 -0.25 -3.33 21.20
CA ASN A 90 -0.72 -4.68 20.92
C ASN A 90 -0.02 -5.24 19.65
N PRO A 91 0.94 -6.16 19.79
CA PRO A 91 1.63 -6.72 18.64
C PRO A 91 0.79 -7.70 17.82
N GLU A 92 -0.36 -8.13 18.35
CA GLU A 92 -1.33 -8.98 17.65
C GLU A 92 -2.39 -8.14 16.91
N GLU A 93 -2.24 -6.82 16.86
CA GLU A 93 -3.12 -5.95 16.09
C GLU A 93 -2.86 -6.09 14.58
N ASP A 94 -3.95 -6.21 13.81
CA ASP A 94 -3.91 -6.07 12.36
C ASP A 94 -3.94 -4.57 12.02
N LEU A 95 -2.89 -4.12 11.34
CA LEU A 95 -2.77 -2.73 10.91
C LEU A 95 -3.42 -2.52 9.54
N GLU A 96 -4.08 -1.38 9.37
CA GLU A 96 -4.71 -1.02 8.10
C GLU A 96 -3.98 0.18 7.45
N LEU A 97 -3.89 0.15 6.12
CA LEU A 97 -3.39 1.22 5.28
C LEU A 97 -4.56 2.07 4.79
N LEU A 98 -4.61 3.32 5.25
CA LEU A 98 -5.70 4.25 4.90
C LEU A 98 -5.51 4.92 3.54
N GLY A 99 -4.30 4.85 2.97
CA GLY A 99 -3.97 5.45 1.68
C GLY A 99 -2.54 5.96 1.60
N SER A 100 -2.26 6.70 0.54
CA SER A 100 -0.96 7.29 0.24
C SER A 100 -1.07 8.74 -0.24
N VAL A 101 0.07 9.43 -0.25
CA VAL A 101 0.18 10.80 -0.79
C VAL A 101 0.77 10.72 -2.19
N GLU A 102 0.00 11.17 -3.19
CA GLU A 102 0.41 11.24 -4.60
C GLU A 102 1.74 12.00 -4.78
N GLY A 103 2.64 11.43 -5.58
CA GLY A 103 3.96 12.01 -5.86
C GLY A 103 4.94 11.89 -4.70
N SER A 104 4.69 10.99 -3.74
CA SER A 104 5.58 10.79 -2.59
C SER A 104 5.61 9.34 -2.11
N ASP A 105 6.64 9.00 -1.34
CA ASP A 105 6.77 7.68 -0.71
C ASP A 105 6.08 7.65 0.68
N THR A 106 4.92 8.28 0.81
CA THR A 106 4.23 8.45 2.11
C THR A 106 2.93 7.67 2.16
N VAL A 107 2.72 6.95 3.26
CA VAL A 107 1.49 6.19 3.57
C VAL A 107 0.89 6.62 4.90
N PHE A 108 -0.38 6.28 5.08
CA PHE A 108 -1.08 6.44 6.35
C PHE A 108 -1.45 5.07 6.91
N VAL A 109 -1.04 4.81 8.15
CA VAL A 109 -1.32 3.57 8.87
C VAL A 109 -2.19 3.91 10.09
N THR A 110 -3.21 3.11 10.34
CA THR A 110 -3.99 3.18 11.57
C THR A 110 -3.59 2.05 12.53
N THR A 111 -3.56 2.38 13.82
CA THR A 111 -3.38 1.47 14.94
C THR A 111 -4.36 1.85 16.05
N ASP A 112 -4.47 1.04 17.09
CA ASP A 112 -5.19 1.28 18.34
C ASP A 112 -4.89 2.65 18.97
N MET A 113 -3.65 3.12 18.82
CA MET A 113 -3.17 4.38 19.32
C MET A 113 -3.55 5.56 18.42
N GLY A 114 -3.89 5.35 17.15
CA GLY A 114 -4.34 6.39 16.21
C GLY A 114 -3.72 6.27 14.82
N ILE A 115 -3.75 7.39 14.08
CA ILE A 115 -3.28 7.43 12.69
C ILE A 115 -1.89 8.03 12.61
N TYR A 116 -1.04 7.39 11.84
CA TYR A 116 0.34 7.78 11.62
C TYR A 116 0.57 8.01 10.12
N GLU A 117 1.16 9.16 9.81
CA GLU A 117 1.77 9.41 8.50
C GLU A 117 3.21 8.91 8.55
N ILE A 118 3.62 8.12 7.57
CA ILE A 118 4.96 7.53 7.50
C ILE A 118 5.55 7.79 6.11
N ASN A 119 6.70 8.44 6.07
CA ASN A 119 7.50 8.53 4.86
C ASN A 119 8.42 7.30 4.77
N LEU A 120 8.15 6.39 3.85
CA LEU A 120 8.80 5.08 3.75
C LEU A 120 10.28 5.15 3.32
N LYS A 121 10.69 6.25 2.68
CA LYS A 121 12.09 6.48 2.27
C LYS A 121 12.97 6.96 3.43
N SER A 122 12.46 7.88 4.24
CA SER A 122 13.20 8.44 5.39
C SER A 122 12.90 7.75 6.71
N LEU A 123 11.88 6.89 6.75
CA LEU A 123 11.31 6.26 7.94
C LEU A 123 10.92 7.27 9.03
N ARG A 124 10.66 8.51 8.64
CA ARG A 124 10.11 9.51 9.56
C ARG A 124 8.60 9.35 9.61
N TRP A 125 8.07 9.43 10.82
CA TRP A 125 6.64 9.36 11.05
C TRP A 125 6.16 10.51 11.94
N LYS A 126 4.87 10.83 11.83
CA LYS A 126 4.19 11.73 12.76
C LYS A 126 2.78 11.21 13.03
N LYS A 127 2.29 11.43 14.24
CA LYS A 127 0.92 11.09 14.62
C LYS A 127 -0.03 12.19 14.18
N LEU A 128 -1.05 11.84 13.40
CA LEU A 128 -2.04 12.78 12.88
C LEU A 128 -3.28 12.88 13.77
N TRP A 129 -3.70 11.75 14.35
CA TRP A 129 -4.94 11.68 15.10
C TRP A 129 -4.77 10.82 16.36
N LYS A 130 -5.48 11.18 17.43
CA LYS A 130 -5.60 10.38 18.65
C LYS A 130 -7.01 9.79 18.68
N THR A 131 -7.07 8.48 18.91
CA THR A 131 -8.27 7.62 18.98
C THR A 131 -9.59 8.28 19.41
N ASP A 132 -10.61 8.10 18.56
CA ASP A 132 -11.93 7.53 18.86
C ASP A 132 -12.74 7.35 17.55
N LYS A 133 -12.57 6.18 16.90
CA LYS A 133 -13.18 5.75 15.62
C LYS A 133 -12.96 6.68 14.43
N PHE A 134 -12.33 6.14 13.40
CA PHE A 134 -12.03 6.87 12.17
C PHE A 134 -12.70 6.17 10.98
N CYS A 135 -13.31 6.93 10.07
CA CYS A 135 -14.06 6.35 8.94
C CYS A 135 -13.35 6.47 7.60
N ALA A 136 -12.63 7.57 7.34
CA ALA A 136 -11.91 7.76 6.07
C ALA A 136 -10.89 8.90 6.19
N LEU A 137 -9.69 8.69 5.63
CA LEU A 137 -8.68 9.73 5.43
C LEU A 137 -8.64 10.04 3.94
N ILE A 138 -8.99 11.27 3.57
CA ILE A 138 -8.90 11.72 2.19
C ILE A 138 -7.80 12.79 2.12
N PRO A 139 -6.54 12.39 1.89
CA PRO A 139 -5.45 13.35 1.77
C PRO A 139 -5.69 14.22 0.53
N TYR A 140 -5.69 15.54 0.74
CA TYR A 140 -6.00 16.52 -0.29
C TYR A 140 -4.76 17.36 -0.62
N MET A 141 -4.26 17.25 -1.85
CA MET A 141 -2.99 17.91 -2.25
C MET A 141 -3.17 19.21 -3.02
N SER A 142 -4.17 19.31 -3.91
CA SER A 142 -4.41 20.54 -4.67
C SER A 142 -5.78 20.55 -5.35
N PHE A 143 -6.26 21.75 -5.69
CA PHE A 143 -7.38 21.94 -6.60
C PHE A 143 -6.83 21.92 -8.02
N TYR A 144 -7.51 21.23 -8.94
CA TYR A 144 -7.30 21.45 -10.36
C TYR A 144 -7.78 22.86 -10.71
N ASN A 145 -6.87 23.83 -10.66
CA ASN A 145 -7.12 25.18 -11.10
C ASN A 145 -6.81 25.25 -12.59
N ARG A 146 -7.87 25.40 -13.39
CA ARG A 146 -7.79 25.50 -14.84
C ARG A 146 -7.48 26.92 -15.29
#